data_AF-A0A3B0Y988-F1
#
_entry.id   AF-A0A3B0Y988-F1
#
_cell.length_a   1.000
_cell.length_b   1.000
_cell.length_c   1.000
_cell.angle_alpha   90.00
_cell.angle_beta   90.00
_cell.angle_gamma   90.00
#
_symmetry.space_group_name_H-M   'P 1'
#
loop_
_entity.id
_entity.type
_entity.pdbx_description
1 polymer ?
#
loop_
_entity_poly.entity_id
_entity_poly.type
_entity_poly.pdbx_seq_one_letter_code
_entity_poly.pdbx_strand_id
1 'polypeptide(L)'
;RDAEAALTVAVLPIFNGTGGLYKATTPQKWTTLDWSDTSALAIYSDADLGTGVEVASAPTYIIEELEPVLGGGGSIEAGTPQQTDYYRVTSRGVGGSANAVVMLQSIYKR
;
A
#
# COMPACT_ATOMS: atom_id res chain seq x y z
N ARG A 1 -3.65 -10.83 0.90
CA ARG A 1 -2.45 -10.24 0.20
C ARG A 1 -2.85 -9.31 -0.96
N ASP A 2 -4.05 -8.73 -0.94
CA ASP A 2 -4.65 -8.03 -2.09
C ASP A 2 -3.81 -6.84 -2.59
N ALA A 3 -3.18 -6.10 -1.68
CA ALA A 3 -2.29 -5.00 -2.06
C ALA A 3 -1.08 -5.46 -2.88
N GLU A 4 -0.47 -6.61 -2.55
CA GLU A 4 0.63 -7.18 -3.32
C GLU A 4 0.13 -7.68 -4.68
N ALA A 5 -1.05 -8.31 -4.71
CA ALA A 5 -1.68 -8.74 -5.95
C ALA A 5 -1.93 -7.55 -6.89
N ALA A 6 -2.43 -6.43 -6.36
CA ALA A 6 -2.62 -5.18 -7.10
C ALA A 6 -1.31 -4.61 -7.70
N LEU A 7 -0.15 -4.94 -7.14
CA LEU A 7 1.17 -4.51 -7.63
C LEU A 7 1.81 -5.49 -8.64
N THR A 8 1.25 -6.68 -8.81
CA THR A 8 1.79 -7.71 -9.74
C THR A 8 1.18 -7.67 -11.15
N VAL A 9 0.12 -6.89 -11.37
CA VAL A 9 -0.49 -6.73 -12.70
C VAL A 9 0.47 -6.05 -13.68
N ALA A 10 0.30 -6.27 -14.99
CA ALA A 10 1.20 -5.74 -16.01
C ALA A 10 1.20 -4.19 -16.08
N VAL A 11 0.01 -3.60 -16.01
CA VAL A 11 -0.19 -2.14 -16.01
C VAL A 11 -0.85 -1.76 -14.70
N LEU A 12 -0.16 -0.96 -13.90
CA LEU A 12 -0.73 -0.46 -12.65
C LEU A 12 -1.77 0.62 -12.94
N PRO A 13 -2.84 0.72 -12.12
CA PRO A 13 -3.74 1.86 -12.17
C PRO A 13 -3.00 3.16 -11.82
N ILE A 14 -3.63 4.29 -12.15
CA ILE A 14 -3.06 5.61 -11.88
C ILE A 14 -3.12 5.92 -10.38
N PHE A 15 -1.98 6.31 -9.80
CA PHE A 15 -1.88 6.80 -8.43
C PHE A 15 -2.34 8.26 -8.33
N ASN A 16 -3.66 8.50 -8.39
CA ASN A 16 -4.27 9.85 -8.39
C ASN A 16 -4.95 10.23 -7.06
N GLY A 17 -4.85 9.39 -6.05
CA GLY A 17 -5.46 9.57 -4.74
C GLY A 17 -6.85 8.94 -4.56
N THR A 18 -7.30 8.12 -5.51
CA THR A 18 -8.59 7.41 -5.47
C THR A 18 -8.37 5.93 -5.15
N GLY A 19 -9.31 5.31 -4.42
CA GLY A 19 -9.31 3.86 -4.20
C GLY A 19 -8.06 3.33 -3.49
N GLY A 20 -7.47 4.15 -2.61
CA GLY A 20 -6.27 3.78 -1.87
C GLY A 20 -4.96 3.94 -2.64
N LEU A 21 -4.93 4.51 -3.84
CA LEU A 21 -3.70 4.66 -4.64
C LEU A 21 -3.17 6.09 -4.62
N TYR A 22 -2.01 6.33 -4.01
CA TYR A 22 -1.44 7.66 -3.79
C TYR A 22 0.00 7.81 -4.32
N LYS A 23 0.38 9.00 -4.78
CA LYS A 23 1.81 9.35 -4.87
C LYS A 23 2.36 9.61 -3.47
N ALA A 24 3.64 9.34 -3.26
CA ALA A 24 4.31 9.70 -2.02
C ALA A 24 4.27 11.22 -1.78
N THR A 25 3.98 11.61 -0.54
CA THR A 25 3.96 13.01 -0.09
C THR A 25 4.79 13.19 1.18
N THR A 26 5.07 14.45 1.52
CA THR A 26 5.64 14.85 2.81
C THR A 26 4.67 15.82 3.51
N PRO A 27 4.09 15.47 4.68
CA PRO A 27 4.19 14.18 5.35
C PRO A 27 3.58 13.03 4.54
N GLN A 28 3.95 11.79 4.89
CA GLN A 28 3.51 10.57 4.22
C GLN A 28 1.97 10.48 4.24
N LYS A 29 1.35 9.96 3.19
CA LYS A 29 -0.11 10.06 3.06
C LYS A 29 -0.83 9.28 4.17
N TRP A 30 -0.30 8.12 4.57
CA TRP A 30 -0.89 7.28 5.62
C TRP A 30 -1.04 7.98 6.98
N THR A 31 -0.24 9.01 7.28
CA THR A 31 -0.31 9.76 8.56
C THR A 31 -1.34 10.89 8.53
N THR A 32 -1.78 11.30 7.34
CA THR A 32 -2.73 12.42 7.16
C THR A 32 -4.10 11.97 6.65
N LEU A 33 -4.22 10.70 6.29
CA LEU A 33 -5.45 10.12 5.78
C LEU A 33 -6.47 9.90 6.89
N ASP A 34 -7.74 10.19 6.59
CA ASP A 34 -8.84 9.71 7.42
C ASP A 34 -9.12 8.24 7.09
N TRP A 35 -8.75 7.36 8.02
CA TRP A 35 -8.94 5.90 7.89
C TRP A 35 -10.39 5.44 8.10
N SER A 36 -11.31 6.36 8.34
CA SER A 36 -12.75 6.10 8.34
C SER A 36 -13.42 6.41 6.99
N ASP A 37 -12.75 7.18 6.12
CA ASP A 37 -13.24 7.47 4.76
C ASP A 37 -12.97 6.30 3.81
N THR A 38 -13.95 5.41 3.67
CA THR A 38 -13.85 4.25 2.78
C THR A 38 -13.64 4.60 1.30
N SER A 39 -13.95 5.81 0.85
CA SER A 39 -13.71 6.22 -0.54
C SER A 39 -12.23 6.50 -0.83
N ALA A 40 -11.47 6.80 0.21
CA ALA A 40 -10.03 7.04 0.18
C ALA A 40 -9.19 5.76 0.37
N LEU A 41 -9.84 4.62 0.62
CA LEU A 41 -9.20 3.38 1.02
C LEU A 41 -9.52 2.25 0.04
N ALA A 42 -8.58 1.32 -0.12
CA ALA A 42 -8.90 0.01 -0.66
C ALA A 42 -9.37 -0.91 0.47
N ILE A 43 -10.43 -1.68 0.23
CA ILE A 43 -10.96 -2.65 1.20
C ILE A 43 -10.42 -4.02 0.84
N TYR A 44 -9.91 -4.74 1.83
CA TYR A 44 -9.50 -6.13 1.67
C TYR A 44 -10.71 -6.96 1.24
N SER A 45 -10.60 -7.60 0.08
CA SER A 45 -11.73 -8.23 -0.62
C SER A 45 -11.86 -9.73 -0.37
N ASP A 46 -10.83 -10.35 0.18
CA ASP A 46 -10.87 -11.78 0.49
C ASP A 46 -11.84 -12.04 1.65
N ALA A 47 -12.76 -12.98 1.41
CA ALA A 47 -13.84 -13.30 2.33
C ALA A 47 -13.38 -14.11 3.56
N ASP A 48 -12.17 -14.67 3.51
CA ASP A 48 -11.64 -15.53 4.56
C ASP A 48 -10.47 -14.85 5.29
N LEU A 49 -10.79 -14.15 6.38
CA LEU A 49 -9.79 -13.75 7.38
C LEU A 49 -9.32 -14.94 8.24
N GLY A 50 -9.84 -16.14 7.97
CA GLY A 50 -9.73 -17.34 8.78
C GLY A 50 -11.06 -17.64 9.47
N THR A 51 -11.46 -18.91 9.50
CA THR A 51 -12.63 -19.37 10.26
C THR A 51 -12.51 -19.00 11.74
N GLY A 52 -13.48 -18.28 12.29
CA GLY A 52 -13.52 -17.88 13.71
C GLY A 52 -12.80 -16.57 14.03
N VAL A 53 -12.33 -15.83 13.03
CA VAL A 53 -11.77 -14.48 13.24
C VAL A 53 -12.89 -13.45 13.26
N GLU A 54 -13.16 -12.88 14.43
CA GLU A 54 -14.07 -11.75 14.60
C GLU A 54 -13.30 -10.43 14.53
N VAL A 55 -13.56 -9.66 13.48
CA VAL A 55 -13.07 -8.29 13.31
C VAL A 55 -14.23 -7.31 13.37
N ALA A 56 -14.01 -6.13 13.94
CA ALA A 56 -15.05 -5.10 14.00
C ALA A 56 -15.30 -4.46 12.62
N SER A 57 -14.34 -4.53 11.69
CA SER A 57 -14.51 -4.09 10.30
C SER A 57 -13.53 -4.82 9.39
N ALA A 58 -13.85 -4.92 8.09
CA ALA A 58 -12.92 -5.42 7.09
C ALA A 58 -11.60 -4.61 7.12
N PRO A 59 -10.43 -5.27 6.98
CA PRO A 59 -9.16 -4.55 6.86
C PRO A 59 -9.14 -3.65 5.64
N THR A 60 -8.47 -2.52 5.75
CA THR A 60 -8.30 -1.56 4.65
C THR A 60 -6.82 -1.31 4.39
N TYR A 61 -6.48 -0.81 3.22
CA TYR A 61 -5.10 -0.47 2.88
C TYR A 61 -5.02 0.69 1.90
N ILE A 62 -3.82 1.29 1.85
CA ILE A 62 -3.40 2.19 0.78
C ILE A 62 -2.06 1.73 0.21
N ILE A 63 -1.79 2.13 -1.02
CA ILE A 63 -0.52 1.94 -1.71
C ILE A 63 -0.02 3.33 -2.11
N GLU A 64 1.18 3.66 -1.65
CA GLU A 64 1.90 4.87 -2.03
C GLU A 64 3.02 4.52 -3.00
N GLU A 65 2.97 5.07 -4.22
CA GLU A 65 4.09 5.00 -5.16
C GLU A 65 5.20 5.95 -4.70
N LEU A 66 6.36 5.39 -4.39
CA LEU A 66 7.52 6.14 -3.94
C LEU A 66 8.30 6.68 -5.14
N GLU A 67 8.98 7.80 -4.92
CA GLU A 67 9.89 8.33 -5.93
C GLU A 67 10.94 7.27 -6.29
N PRO A 68 11.19 7.04 -7.59
CA PRO A 68 12.12 6.03 -8.03
C PRO A 68 13.53 6.36 -7.52
N VAL A 69 14.17 5.38 -6.89
CA VAL A 69 15.56 5.52 -6.47
C VAL A 69 16.43 5.24 -7.69
N LEU A 70 17.02 6.29 -8.28
CA LEU A 70 18.12 6.12 -9.22
C LEU A 70 19.26 5.43 -8.46
N GLY A 71 19.64 4.22 -8.87
CA GLY A 71 20.60 3.39 -8.14
C GLY A 71 21.93 4.10 -7.92
N GLY A 72 22.15 4.63 -6.72
CA GLY A 72 23.44 5.16 -6.29
C GLY A 72 24.36 4.02 -5.86
N GLY A 73 25.26 3.58 -6.76
CA GLY A 73 26.36 2.67 -6.41
C GLY A 73 26.71 1.59 -7.44
N GLY A 74 25.94 1.43 -8.51
CA GLY A 74 26.34 0.58 -9.63
C GLY A 74 27.36 1.30 -10.50
N SER A 75 28.48 0.63 -10.81
CA SER A 75 29.52 1.12 -11.74
C SER A 75 28.89 1.79 -12.96
N ILE A 76 29.37 2.99 -13.32
CA ILE A 76 28.92 3.79 -14.47
C ILE A 76 29.22 3.07 -15.81
N GLU A 77 29.88 1.91 -15.79
CA GLU A 77 30.09 1.02 -16.93
C GLU A 77 29.13 -0.17 -16.93
N ALA A 78 27.87 0.06 -17.32
CA ALA A 78 27.03 -0.91 -18.05
C ALA A 78 25.71 -0.20 -18.42
N GLY A 79 25.28 -0.39 -19.67
CA GLY A 79 24.19 0.37 -20.29
C GLY A 79 22.89 0.46 -19.48
N THR A 80 22.27 1.64 -19.58
CA THR A 80 20.94 2.05 -19.11
C THR A 80 20.67 1.84 -17.61
N PRO A 81 20.51 2.91 -16.80
CA PRO A 81 20.08 2.76 -15.42
C PRO A 81 18.72 2.06 -15.37
N GLN A 82 18.68 0.88 -14.76
CA GLN A 82 17.43 0.17 -14.52
C GLN A 82 16.67 0.91 -13.42
N GLN A 83 15.64 1.67 -13.82
CA GLN A 83 14.72 2.29 -12.87
C GLN A 83 14.01 1.17 -12.10
N THR A 84 14.14 1.19 -10.78
CA THR A 84 13.41 0.29 -9.88
C THR A 84 12.32 1.11 -9.21
N ASP A 85 11.07 0.69 -9.37
CA ASP A 85 9.94 1.34 -8.72
C ASP A 85 9.67 0.69 -7.36
N TYR A 86 9.43 1.53 -6.36
CA TYR A 86 9.15 1.11 -4.99
C TYR A 86 7.77 1.61 -4.57
N TYR A 87 7.06 0.78 -3.82
CA TYR A 87 5.73 1.08 -3.33
C TYR A 87 5.70 0.85 -1.83
N ARG A 88 5.09 1.77 -1.08
CA ARG A 88 4.78 1.58 0.34
C ARG A 88 3.33 1.15 0.47
N VAL A 89 3.11 -0.02 1.03
CA VAL A 89 1.76 -0.49 1.39
C VAL A 89 1.57 -0.22 2.87
N THR A 90 0.49 0.47 3.22
CA THR A 90 0.05 0.63 4.61
C THR A 90 -1.31 -0.01 4.76
N SER A 91 -1.41 -1.01 5.63
CA SER A 91 -2.65 -1.75 5.93
C SER A 91 -3.13 -1.43 7.34
N ARG A 92 -4.45 -1.35 7.51
CA ARG A 92 -5.14 -1.13 8.77
C ARG A 92 -6.09 -2.29 9.05
N GLY A 93 -5.87 -2.99 10.16
CA GLY A 93 -6.80 -3.97 10.72
C GLY A 93 -7.51 -3.42 11.95
N VAL A 94 -8.78 -3.79 12.14
CA VAL A 94 -9.54 -3.53 13.37
C VAL A 94 -9.98 -4.87 13.95
N GLY A 95 -9.45 -5.23 15.12
CA GLY A 95 -9.78 -6.47 15.82
C GLY A 95 -11.20 -6.48 16.40
N GLY A 96 -11.48 -7.37 17.35
CA GLY A 96 -12.83 -7.57 17.92
C GLY A 96 -13.46 -6.36 18.64
N SER A 97 -12.77 -5.22 18.72
CA SER A 97 -13.37 -3.94 19.11
C SER A 97 -12.81 -2.81 18.25
N ALA A 98 -13.57 -1.71 18.10
CA ALA A 98 -13.15 -0.54 17.32
C ALA A 98 -11.83 0.12 17.82
N ASN A 99 -11.43 -0.15 19.06
CA ASN A 99 -10.20 0.37 19.67
C ASN A 99 -8.98 -0.55 19.43
N ALA A 100 -9.19 -1.79 19.00
CA ALA A 100 -8.12 -2.74 18.71
C ALA A 100 -7.60 -2.54 17.28
N VAL A 101 -6.90 -1.43 17.04
CA VAL A 101 -6.40 -1.08 15.70
C VAL A 101 -4.94 -1.47 15.55
N VAL A 102 -4.61 -2.12 14.43
CA VAL A 102 -3.23 -2.44 14.04
C VAL A 102 -2.93 -1.83 12.68
N MET A 103 -1.77 -1.20 12.55
CA MET A 103 -1.24 -0.69 11.29
C MET A 103 0.00 -1.48 10.93
N LEU A 104 0.06 -2.01 9.70
CA LEU A 104 1.23 -2.69 9.16
C LEU A 104 1.72 -1.95 7.93
N GLN A 105 3.03 -1.71 7.86
CA GLN A 105 3.67 -1.08 6.72
C GLN A 105 4.70 -2.02 6.10
N SER A 106 4.69 -2.14 4.78
CA SER A 106 5.70 -2.87 4.02
C SER A 106 6.15 -2.07 2.79
N ILE A 107 7.35 -2.36 2.31
CA ILE A 107 7.89 -1.82 1.06
C ILE A 107 7.91 -2.96 0.03
N TYR A 108 7.32 -2.71 -1.12
CA TYR A 108 7.30 -3.62 -2.26
C TYR A 108 8.18 -3.06 -3.37
N LYS A 109 9.06 -3.89 -3.90
CA LYS A 109 9.92 -3.59 -5.06
C LYS A 109 9.33 -4.28 -6.28
N ARG A 110 9.16 -3.55 -7.38
CA ARG A 110 8.70 -4.08 -8.68
C ARG A 110 9.82 -4.05 -9.71
#